data_AF-F3M215-F1
#
_entry.id   AF-F3M215-F1
#
_cell.length_a   1.000
_cell.length_b   1.000
_cell.length_c   1.000
_cell.angle_alpha   90.00
_cell.angle_beta   90.00
_cell.angle_gamma   90.00
#
_symmetry.space_group_name_H-M   'P 1'
#
loop_
_entity.id
_entity.type
_entity.pdbx_description
1 polymer ?
#
loop_
_entity_poly.entity_id
_entity_poly.type
_entity_poly.pdbx_seq_one_letter_code
_entity_poly.pdbx_strand_id
1 'polypeptide(L)'
;MASESSFDIVSKMDMQELTNAVNQAEREIENRFDFKGSKSSLKLDKDALVIASDDEYKLNAVIDILQTKMVKRGLSLKNVEYGKIEPASMGTVRQRLTLKQGIDQENSKKINILIRDSKLKVKSQIQGDQIRVTGKSKDDLQQIMQLLRKADLSLDLQFTNFK
;
A
#
# COMPACT_ATOMS: atom_id res chain seq x y z
N MET A 1 3.48 -8.15 -38.98
CA MET A 1 3.02 -8.88 -37.78
C MET A 1 2.74 -7.84 -36.72
N ALA A 2 1.51 -7.70 -36.21
CA ALA A 2 1.20 -6.69 -35.21
C ALA A 2 2.00 -7.00 -33.93
N SER A 3 2.86 -6.07 -33.53
CA SER A 3 3.57 -6.14 -32.25
C SER A 3 2.54 -6.14 -31.12
N GLU A 4 2.56 -7.14 -30.25
CA GLU A 4 1.71 -7.17 -29.07
C GLU A 4 2.17 -6.09 -28.08
N SER A 5 1.21 -5.41 -27.45
CA SER A 5 1.47 -4.47 -26.37
C SER A 5 1.25 -5.14 -25.02
N SER A 6 1.90 -4.62 -23.99
CA SER A 6 1.78 -5.16 -22.62
C SER A 6 1.95 -4.10 -21.55
N PHE A 7 1.51 -4.42 -20.33
CA PHE A 7 1.81 -3.69 -19.12
C PHE A 7 1.89 -4.64 -17.93
N ASP A 8 2.50 -4.19 -16.84
CA ASP A 8 2.59 -4.93 -15.58
C ASP A 8 1.67 -4.30 -14.53
N ILE A 9 0.85 -5.14 -13.89
CA ILE A 9 0.08 -4.82 -12.70
C ILE A 9 0.96 -5.12 -11.49
N VAL A 10 1.19 -4.12 -10.67
CA VAL A 10 1.95 -4.22 -9.42
C VAL A 10 1.14 -3.64 -8.28
N SER A 11 1.50 -4.00 -7.05
CA SER A 11 1.04 -3.36 -5.82
C SER A 11 2.27 -3.00 -5.02
N LYS A 12 2.74 -1.76 -5.13
CA LYS A 12 3.97 -1.31 -4.47
C LYS A 12 3.69 -0.07 -3.64
N MET A 13 4.26 -0.05 -2.45
CA MET A 13 4.33 1.17 -1.66
C MET A 13 5.60 1.94 -2.04
N ASP A 14 5.46 3.23 -2.32
CA ASP A 14 6.61 4.09 -2.51
C ASP A 14 7.28 4.34 -1.15
N MET A 15 8.39 3.65 -0.91
CA MET A 15 9.13 3.73 0.36
C MET A 15 9.78 5.09 0.59
N GLN A 16 10.09 5.84 -0.48
CA GLN A 16 10.65 7.18 -0.36
C GLN A 16 9.56 8.14 0.12
N GLU A 17 8.38 8.06 -0.49
CA GLU A 17 7.22 8.84 -0.05
C GLU A 17 6.74 8.42 1.35
N LEU A 18 6.84 7.14 1.71
CA LEU A 18 6.54 6.68 3.08
C LEU A 18 7.52 7.28 4.08
N THR A 19 8.83 7.25 3.80
CA THR A 19 9.84 7.86 4.65
C THR A 19 9.54 9.35 4.85
N ASN A 20 9.16 10.04 3.77
CA ASN A 20 8.77 11.45 3.85
C ASN A 20 7.49 11.66 4.67
N ALA A 21 6.50 10.76 4.57
CA ALA A 21 5.28 10.81 5.39
C ALA A 21 5.60 10.62 6.87
N VAL A 22 6.45 9.65 7.22
CA VAL A 22 6.90 9.38 8.60
C VAL A 22 7.62 10.59 9.17
N ASN A 23 8.60 11.15 8.46
CA ASN A 23 9.33 12.33 8.90
C ASN A 23 8.40 13.55 9.14
N GLN A 24 7.36 13.70 8.32
CA GLN A 24 6.37 14.76 8.51
C GLN A 24 5.44 14.50 9.69
N ALA A 25 5.09 13.24 9.96
CA ALA A 25 4.30 12.88 11.12
C ALA A 25 5.10 13.13 12.41
N GLU A 26 6.37 12.74 12.45
CA GLU A 26 7.27 13.00 13.59
C GLU A 26 7.38 14.49 13.90
N ARG A 27 7.65 15.33 12.89
CA ARG A 27 7.69 16.79 13.08
C ARG A 27 6.37 17.37 13.58
N GLU A 28 5.23 16.84 13.14
CA GLU A 28 3.94 17.31 13.64
C GLU A 28 3.74 16.92 15.11
N ILE A 29 4.09 15.69 15.48
CA ILE A 29 4.01 15.17 16.85
C ILE A 29 4.90 15.99 17.79
N GLU A 30 6.13 16.31 17.38
CA GLU A 30 7.07 17.14 18.17
C GLU A 30 6.51 18.53 18.48
N ASN A 31 5.76 19.11 17.54
CA ASN A 31 5.20 20.47 17.68
C ASN A 31 3.84 20.50 18.41
N ARG A 32 3.24 19.34 18.67
CA ARG A 32 1.93 19.24 19.31
C ARG A 32 2.04 19.27 20.83
N PHE A 33 1.29 20.18 21.47
CA PHE A 33 1.34 20.38 22.92
C PHE A 33 0.94 19.13 23.72
N ASP A 34 -0.05 18.37 23.24
CA ASP A 34 -0.54 17.13 23.85
C ASP A 34 0.47 15.96 23.78
N PHE A 35 1.47 16.08 22.90
CA PHE A 35 2.58 15.12 22.78
C PHE A 35 3.85 15.57 23.50
N LYS A 36 3.86 16.74 24.14
CA LYS A 36 5.04 17.25 24.85
C LYS A 36 5.45 16.30 25.99
N GLY A 37 6.67 15.77 25.90
CA GLY A 37 7.20 14.80 26.87
C GLY A 37 6.65 13.38 26.72
N SER A 38 5.86 13.10 25.68
CA SER A 38 5.42 11.74 25.35
C SER A 38 6.56 10.89 24.82
N LYS A 39 6.47 9.58 25.03
CA LYS A 39 7.39 8.59 24.44
C LYS A 39 6.92 8.11 23.08
N SER A 40 6.33 9.01 22.28
CA SER A 40 5.86 8.69 20.94
C SER A 40 7.02 8.54 19.95
N SER A 41 7.04 7.47 19.17
CA SER A 41 8.06 7.25 18.13
C SER A 41 7.50 6.47 16.95
N LEU A 42 8.04 6.75 15.76
CA LEU A 42 7.74 6.01 14.53
C LEU A 42 9.06 5.43 14.01
N LYS A 43 9.14 4.12 13.85
CA LYS A 43 10.35 3.44 13.37
C LYS A 43 10.03 2.65 12.11
N LEU A 44 10.59 3.10 10.99
CA LEU A 44 10.45 2.44 9.71
C LEU A 44 11.50 1.33 9.59
N ASP A 45 11.03 0.08 9.54
CA ASP A 45 11.81 -1.10 9.17
C ASP A 45 11.70 -1.36 7.65
N LYS A 46 12.30 -2.45 7.16
CA LYS A 46 12.24 -2.82 5.74
C LYS A 46 10.82 -3.14 5.24
N ASP A 47 10.03 -3.80 6.08
CA ASP A 47 8.72 -4.38 5.74
C ASP A 47 7.59 -3.90 6.66
N ALA A 48 7.90 -3.04 7.64
CA ALA A 48 6.94 -2.60 8.63
C ALA A 48 7.27 -1.22 9.17
N LEU A 49 6.27 -0.58 9.76
CA LEU A 49 6.41 0.61 10.57
C LEU A 49 5.98 0.27 12.00
N VAL A 50 6.87 0.47 12.97
CA VAL A 50 6.56 0.26 14.39
C VAL A 50 6.28 1.61 15.02
N ILE A 51 5.10 1.75 15.59
CA ILE A 51 4.68 2.95 16.32
C ILE A 51 4.64 2.60 17.80
N ALA A 52 5.22 3.44 18.65
CA ALA A 52 5.11 3.34 20.10
C ALA A 52 4.63 4.66 20.68
N SER A 53 3.90 4.60 21.80
CA SER A 53 3.37 5.78 22.49
C SER A 53 3.06 5.48 23.96
N ASP A 54 2.74 6.50 24.76
CA ASP A 54 2.51 6.34 26.20
C ASP A 54 1.32 5.42 26.51
N ASP A 55 0.25 5.52 25.73
CA ASP A 55 -1.00 4.78 25.89
C ASP A 55 -1.70 4.60 24.53
N GLU A 56 -2.79 3.81 24.52
CA GLU A 56 -3.54 3.53 23.29
C GLU A 56 -4.16 4.78 22.67
N TYR A 57 -4.54 5.76 23.49
CA TYR A 57 -5.15 7.00 23.01
C TYR A 57 -4.15 7.83 22.21
N LYS A 58 -2.95 8.06 22.76
CA LYS A 58 -1.87 8.75 22.04
C LYS A 58 -1.38 7.95 20.85
N LEU A 59 -1.32 6.62 20.94
CA LEU A 59 -0.93 5.76 19.83
C LEU A 59 -1.88 5.94 18.63
N ASN A 60 -3.19 5.90 18.87
CA ASN A 60 -4.19 6.13 17.84
C ASN A 60 -4.08 7.54 17.23
N ALA A 61 -3.85 8.56 18.06
CA ALA A 61 -3.63 9.91 17.55
C ALA A 61 -2.36 10.02 16.65
N VAL A 62 -1.28 9.29 16.97
CA VAL A 62 -0.09 9.20 16.10
C VAL A 62 -0.44 8.52 14.77
N ILE A 63 -1.22 7.43 14.81
CA ILE A 63 -1.66 6.72 13.61
C ILE A 63 -2.50 7.62 12.71
N ASP A 64 -3.42 8.40 13.27
CA ASP A 64 -4.27 9.32 12.50
C ASP A 64 -3.44 10.41 11.80
N ILE A 65 -2.44 10.98 12.49
CA ILE A 65 -1.50 11.93 11.90
C ILE A 65 -0.76 11.26 10.74
N LEU A 66 -0.19 10.07 10.96
CA LEU A 66 0.53 9.32 9.94
C LEU A 66 -0.34 9.04 8.72
N GLN A 67 -1.55 8.50 8.91
CA GLN A 67 -2.50 8.21 7.83
C GLN A 67 -2.77 9.47 6.99
N THR A 68 -2.96 10.62 7.66
CA THR A 68 -3.16 11.90 7.00
C THR A 68 -1.95 12.29 6.14
N LYS A 69 -0.71 12.08 6.63
CA LYS A 69 0.51 12.35 5.85
C LYS A 69 0.67 11.39 4.68
N MET A 70 0.36 10.11 4.88
CA MET A 70 0.42 9.09 3.83
C MET A 70 -0.52 9.41 2.68
N VAL A 71 -1.79 9.69 2.97
CA VAL A 71 -2.81 10.02 1.95
C VAL A 71 -2.43 11.29 1.18
N LYS A 72 -1.91 12.33 1.86
CA LYS A 72 -1.44 13.57 1.20
C LYS A 72 -0.29 13.33 0.23
N ARG A 73 0.44 12.23 0.36
CA ARG A 73 1.53 11.80 -0.52
C ARG A 73 1.11 10.74 -1.55
N GLY A 74 -0.20 10.44 -1.63
CA GLY A 74 -0.71 9.44 -2.56
C GLY A 74 -0.40 8.00 -2.16
N LEU A 75 -0.01 7.75 -0.91
CA LEU A 75 0.18 6.39 -0.40
C LEU A 75 -1.16 5.80 0.00
N SER A 76 -1.48 4.64 -0.55
CA SER A 76 -2.71 3.93 -0.22
C SER A 76 -2.61 3.24 1.14
N LEU A 77 -3.58 3.52 2.00
CA LEU A 77 -3.73 2.85 3.31
C LEU A 77 -4.13 1.38 3.17
N LYS A 78 -4.64 0.95 2.00
CA LYS A 78 -4.93 -0.47 1.73
C LYS A 78 -3.68 -1.35 1.81
N ASN A 79 -2.51 -0.76 1.59
CA ASN A 79 -1.23 -1.45 1.65
C ASN A 79 -0.65 -1.45 3.08
N VAL A 80 -1.41 -1.04 4.09
CA VAL A 80 -1.01 -1.06 5.50
C VAL A 80 -1.90 -2.05 6.25
N GLU A 81 -1.28 -3.02 6.92
CA GLU A 81 -1.97 -3.92 7.84
C GLU A 81 -1.66 -3.56 9.28
N TYR A 82 -2.70 -3.22 10.03
CA TYR A 82 -2.62 -2.83 11.42
C TYR A 82 -2.58 -4.07 12.32
N GLY A 83 -1.43 -4.32 12.94
CA GLY A 83 -1.30 -5.37 13.95
C GLY A 83 -2.06 -5.04 15.23
N LYS A 84 -2.00 -5.93 16.22
CA LYS A 84 -2.58 -5.66 17.55
C LYS A 84 -1.75 -4.61 18.29
N ILE A 85 -2.42 -3.84 19.13
CA ILE A 85 -1.74 -2.98 20.11
C ILE A 85 -1.24 -3.89 21.23
N GLU A 86 0.05 -3.76 21.56
CA GLU A 86 0.73 -4.57 22.56
C GLU A 86 1.38 -3.67 23.62
N PRO A 87 1.41 -4.10 24.89
CA PRO A 87 2.26 -3.46 25.89
C PRO A 87 3.73 -3.48 25.49
N ALA A 88 4.44 -2.41 25.80
CA ALA A 88 5.86 -2.23 25.55
C ALA A 88 6.57 -1.83 26.86
N SER A 89 7.87 -1.53 26.76
CA SER A 89 8.69 -1.20 27.93
C SER A 89 8.21 0.08 28.62
N MET A 90 8.48 0.18 29.92
CA MET A 90 8.23 1.40 30.70
C MET A 90 6.77 1.88 30.67
N GLY A 91 5.81 0.96 30.58
CA GLY A 91 4.38 1.26 30.60
C GLY A 91 3.83 1.86 29.30
N THR A 92 4.62 1.81 28.21
CA THR A 92 4.18 2.29 26.88
C THR A 92 3.39 1.20 26.15
N VAL A 93 2.76 1.57 25.04
CA VAL A 93 2.16 0.64 24.08
C VAL A 93 2.86 0.75 22.73
N ARG A 94 2.79 -0.31 21.93
CA ARG A 94 3.31 -0.35 20.57
C ARG A 94 2.34 -1.05 19.63
N GLN A 95 2.42 -0.71 18.35
CA GLN A 95 1.72 -1.41 17.28
C GLN A 95 2.63 -1.51 16.07
N ARG A 96 2.68 -2.72 15.49
CA ARG A 96 3.40 -2.98 14.24
C ARG A 96 2.43 -2.87 13.07
N LEU A 97 2.76 -2.02 12.11
CA LEU A 97 2.02 -1.81 10.87
C LEU A 97 2.81 -2.50 9.76
N THR A 98 2.30 -3.61 9.23
CA THR A 98 2.97 -4.34 8.15
C THR A 98 2.70 -3.67 6.82
N LEU A 99 3.73 -3.44 6.02
CA LEU A 99 3.63 -2.79 4.71
C LEU A 99 3.48 -3.87 3.63
N LYS A 100 2.29 -3.97 3.05
CA LYS A 100 2.00 -4.92 1.98
C LYS A 100 2.65 -4.45 0.69
N GLN A 101 3.48 -5.32 0.12
CA GLN A 101 4.13 -5.13 -1.16
C GLN A 101 3.95 -6.39 -2.00
N GLY A 102 3.78 -6.18 -3.30
CA GLY A 102 3.47 -7.24 -4.24
C GLY A 102 2.00 -7.65 -4.25
N ILE A 103 1.68 -8.51 -5.20
CA ILE A 103 0.38 -9.15 -5.36
C ILE A 103 0.53 -10.60 -4.90
N ASP A 104 -0.07 -10.94 -3.76
CA ASP A 104 -0.07 -12.31 -3.26
C ASP A 104 -0.84 -13.27 -4.19
N GLN A 105 -0.76 -14.57 -3.89
CA GLN A 105 -1.37 -15.61 -4.72
C GLN A 105 -2.91 -15.51 -4.77
N GLU A 106 -3.55 -15.08 -3.69
CA GLU A 106 -5.00 -14.99 -3.60
C GLU A 106 -5.51 -13.83 -4.47
N ASN A 107 -4.91 -12.65 -4.32
CA ASN A 107 -5.19 -11.48 -5.13
C ASN A 107 -4.83 -11.73 -6.60
N SER A 108 -3.75 -12.46 -6.86
CA SER A 108 -3.35 -12.81 -8.23
C SER A 108 -4.40 -13.66 -8.95
N LYS A 109 -5.00 -14.64 -8.24
CA LYS A 109 -6.10 -15.45 -8.77
C LYS A 109 -7.34 -14.60 -9.03
N LYS A 110 -7.72 -13.72 -8.09
CA LYS A 110 -8.87 -12.80 -8.25
C LYS A 110 -8.71 -11.91 -9.49
N ILE A 111 -7.54 -11.29 -9.66
CA ILE A 111 -7.24 -10.44 -10.82
C ILE A 111 -7.34 -11.23 -12.13
N ASN A 112 -6.76 -12.43 -12.19
CA ASN A 112 -6.84 -13.28 -13.39
C ASN A 112 -8.28 -13.69 -13.74
N ILE A 113 -9.10 -13.99 -12.73
CA ILE A 113 -10.52 -14.30 -12.95
C ILE A 113 -11.25 -13.08 -13.53
N LEU A 114 -11.06 -11.89 -12.95
CA LEU A 114 -11.66 -10.64 -13.46
C LEU A 114 -11.25 -10.36 -14.91
N ILE A 115 -9.96 -10.53 -15.25
CA ILE A 115 -9.46 -10.35 -16.62
C ILE A 115 -10.12 -11.36 -17.56
N ARG A 116 -10.21 -12.63 -17.18
CA ARG A 116 -10.84 -13.67 -18.00
C ARG A 116 -12.33 -13.42 -18.22
N ASP A 117 -13.04 -13.04 -17.16
CA ASP A 117 -14.48 -12.85 -17.18
C ASP A 117 -14.88 -11.57 -17.94
N SER A 118 -13.94 -10.64 -18.17
CA SER A 118 -14.11 -9.48 -19.07
C SER A 118 -14.33 -9.87 -20.53
N LYS A 119 -13.92 -11.08 -20.93
CA LYS A 119 -13.95 -11.60 -22.32
C LYS A 119 -13.16 -10.76 -23.35
N LEU A 120 -12.33 -9.82 -22.91
CA LEU A 120 -11.42 -9.07 -23.76
C LEU A 120 -10.29 -9.97 -24.29
N LYS A 121 -9.74 -9.64 -25.48
CA LYS A 121 -8.72 -10.47 -26.15
C LYS A 121 -7.31 -10.20 -25.61
N VAL A 122 -7.16 -10.37 -24.30
CA VAL A 122 -5.91 -10.19 -23.55
C VAL A 122 -5.50 -11.48 -22.86
N LYS A 123 -4.21 -11.61 -22.54
CA LYS A 123 -3.64 -12.70 -21.74
C LYS A 123 -3.01 -12.11 -20.50
N SER A 124 -3.17 -12.76 -19.35
CA SER A 124 -2.47 -12.40 -18.11
C SER A 124 -1.53 -13.52 -17.66
N GLN A 125 -0.38 -13.15 -17.11
CA GLN A 125 0.63 -14.07 -16.59
C GLN A 125 1.13 -13.57 -15.23
N ILE A 126 1.07 -14.43 -14.22
CA ILE A 126 1.68 -14.16 -12.91
C ILE A 126 3.20 -14.30 -13.03
N GLN A 127 3.94 -13.31 -12.56
CA GLN A 127 5.40 -13.26 -12.57
C GLN A 127 5.89 -12.88 -11.17
N GLY A 128 6.03 -13.86 -10.29
CA GLY A 128 6.36 -13.60 -8.89
C GLY A 128 5.21 -12.85 -8.20
N ASP A 129 5.47 -11.61 -7.81
CA ASP A 129 4.57 -10.71 -7.08
C ASP A 129 3.88 -9.66 -7.98
N GLN A 130 3.95 -9.83 -9.30
CA GLN A 130 3.32 -8.96 -10.29
C GLN A 130 2.56 -9.77 -11.36
N ILE A 131 1.69 -9.11 -12.12
CA ILE A 131 0.95 -9.73 -13.23
C ILE A 131 1.22 -8.96 -14.52
N ARG A 132 1.78 -9.62 -15.53
CA ARG A 132 1.89 -9.07 -16.88
C ARG A 132 0.60 -9.29 -17.65
N VAL A 133 0.06 -8.25 -18.26
CA VAL A 133 -1.08 -8.30 -19.18
C VAL A 133 -0.61 -7.96 -20.59
N THR A 134 -0.91 -8.82 -21.55
CA THR A 134 -0.49 -8.68 -22.95
C THR A 134 -1.70 -8.77 -23.87
N GLY A 135 -1.74 -7.93 -24.91
CA GLY A 135 -2.83 -7.89 -25.89
C GLY A 135 -2.43 -7.21 -27.19
N LYS A 136 -3.21 -7.45 -28.24
CA LYS A 136 -3.01 -6.80 -29.56
C LYS A 136 -3.67 -5.42 -29.65
N SER A 137 -4.73 -5.22 -28.88
CA SER A 137 -5.52 -3.98 -28.84
C SER A 137 -5.12 -3.16 -27.62
N LYS A 138 -4.67 -1.92 -27.84
CA LYS A 138 -4.41 -0.98 -26.74
C LYS A 138 -5.70 -0.60 -26.03
N ASP A 139 -6.82 -0.55 -26.73
CA ASP A 139 -8.12 -0.23 -26.15
C ASP A 139 -8.58 -1.32 -25.18
N ASP A 140 -8.34 -2.59 -25.51
CA ASP A 140 -8.63 -3.72 -24.60
C ASP A 140 -7.76 -3.62 -23.34
N LEU A 141 -6.48 -3.28 -23.49
CA LEU A 141 -5.56 -3.09 -22.35
C LEU A 141 -6.02 -1.92 -21.46
N GLN A 142 -6.48 -0.81 -22.04
CA GLN A 142 -7.06 0.31 -21.30
C GLN A 142 -8.34 -0.08 -20.55
N GLN A 143 -9.21 -0.87 -21.18
CA GLN A 143 -10.43 -1.38 -20.53
C GLN A 143 -10.12 -2.29 -19.35
N ILE A 144 -9.09 -3.15 -19.43
CA ILE A 144 -8.65 -3.96 -18.29
C ILE A 144 -8.18 -3.08 -17.13
N MET A 145 -7.40 -2.03 -17.40
CA MET A 145 -6.97 -1.11 -16.35
C MET A 145 -8.16 -0.42 -15.68
N GLN A 146 -9.16 0.02 -16.45
CA GLN A 146 -10.38 0.62 -15.90
C GLN A 146 -11.21 -0.38 -15.08
N LEU A 147 -11.34 -1.62 -15.57
CA LEU A 147 -12.04 -2.71 -14.87
C LEU A 147 -11.40 -2.95 -13.50
N LEU A 148 -10.07 -3.12 -13.47
CA LEU A 148 -9.34 -3.41 -12.24
C LEU A 148 -9.33 -2.23 -11.26
N ARG A 149 -9.32 -0.98 -11.75
CA ARG A 149 -9.46 0.22 -10.90
C ARG A 149 -10.83 0.31 -10.23
N LYS A 150 -11.88 -0.20 -10.88
CA LYS A 150 -13.25 -0.22 -10.35
C LYS A 150 -13.55 -1.48 -9.52
N ALA A 151 -12.68 -2.48 -9.57
CA ALA A 151 -12.85 -3.71 -8.81
C ALA A 151 -12.60 -3.45 -7.32
N ASP A 152 -13.43 -4.07 -6.48
CA ASP A 152 -13.25 -4.02 -5.02
C ASP A 152 -12.15 -5.00 -4.59
N LEU A 153 -10.89 -4.59 -4.82
CA LEU A 153 -9.71 -5.32 -4.42
C LEU A 153 -9.14 -4.75 -3.11
N SER A 154 -8.55 -5.63 -2.31
CA SER A 154 -7.92 -5.30 -1.03
C SER A 154 -6.54 -4.65 -1.17
N LEU A 155 -6.00 -4.57 -2.39
CA LEU A 155 -4.72 -3.95 -2.72
C LEU A 155 -4.92 -2.71 -3.57
N ASP A 156 -4.00 -1.76 -3.44
CA ASP A 156 -3.88 -0.66 -4.40
C ASP A 156 -3.03 -1.08 -5.60
N LEU A 157 -3.60 -0.98 -6.80
CA LEU A 157 -2.96 -1.45 -8.03
C LEU A 157 -2.35 -0.28 -8.82
N GLN A 158 -1.09 -0.45 -9.20
CA GLN A 158 -0.42 0.43 -10.15
C GLN A 158 -0.17 -0.33 -11.46
N PHE A 159 -0.26 0.39 -12.57
CA PHE A 159 -0.05 -0.13 -13.91
C PHE A 159 1.22 0.51 -14.47
N THR A 160 2.22 -0.31 -14.78
CA THR A 160 3.58 0.14 -15.09
C THR A 160 4.15 -0.64 -16.26
N ASN A 161 5.39 -0.32 -16.67
CA ASN A 161 6.14 -1.06 -17.70
C ASN A 161 5.35 -1.28 -19.01
N PHE A 162 4.76 -0.20 -19.53
CA PHE A 162 4.03 -0.23 -20.79
C PHE A 162 4.98 -0.47 -21.98
N LYS A 163 4.65 -1.45 -22.82
CA LYS A 163 5.38 -1.81 -24.04
C LYS A 163 4.44 -1.93 -25.23
#